data_AF-A0A3M9YCT0-F1
#
_entry.id   AF-A0A3M9YCT0-F1
#
_cell.length_a   1.000
_cell.length_b   1.000
_cell.length_c   1.000
_cell.angle_alpha   90.00
_cell.angle_beta   90.00
_cell.angle_gamma   90.00
#
_symmetry.space_group_name_H-M   'P 1'
#
loop_
_entity.id
_entity.type
_entity.pdbx_description
1 polymer ?
#
loop_
_entity_poly.entity_id
_entity_poly.type
_entity_poly.pdbx_seq_one_letter_code
_entity_poly.pdbx_strand_id
1 'polypeptide(L)'
;MSVTSPSAKRTKTAKDVSYSLVYWPGVPGRGEHVRLVLEEAGASYTDTAAAENGVDEVLKHTADTNTGDASNPPPFAPPILIHGDLLIAQVPNILQYLGVRHGLAPKPGDENDGVYHVNQLALTALDGLSNEVHDTHHPIAMGLTYEDQKEESKKRAKDYVEIRLPKFLGYFERVLKGEASGEGPWLYGGSLTYADLVLFQCIDGVKFAFPKALTKLQDSNKYNGVFKLYDAVKERPNIKEYLKSERRQKYADGIYRHYPELDSE
;
A
#
# COMPACT_ATOMS: atom_id res chain seq x y z
N MET A 1 -17.66 41.05 43.41
CA MET A 1 -18.10 39.89 42.59
C MET A 1 -17.23 39.87 41.36
N SER A 2 -16.28 38.92 41.27
CA SER A 2 -15.35 38.80 40.16
C SER A 2 -16.00 37.95 39.07
N VAL A 3 -16.25 38.52 37.89
CA VAL A 3 -16.80 37.80 36.75
C VAL A 3 -15.62 37.26 35.95
N THR A 4 -15.31 35.99 36.16
CA THR A 4 -14.36 35.23 35.35
C THR A 4 -14.90 35.10 33.93
N SER A 5 -14.17 35.65 32.96
CA SER A 5 -14.43 35.43 31.54
C SER A 5 -14.20 33.96 31.18
N PRO A 6 -15.04 33.32 30.35
CA PRO A 6 -14.81 31.95 29.94
C PRO A 6 -13.58 31.89 29.03
N SER A 7 -12.62 31.05 29.39
CA SER A 7 -11.50 30.68 28.54
C SER A 7 -12.04 30.10 27.23
N ALA A 8 -11.70 30.74 26.11
CA ALA A 8 -12.04 30.25 24.77
C ALA A 8 -11.38 28.87 24.58
N LYS A 9 -12.21 27.82 24.49
CA LYS A 9 -11.76 26.49 24.04
C LYS A 9 -11.17 26.66 22.64
N ARG A 10 -9.84 26.57 22.55
CA ARG A 10 -9.08 26.55 21.30
C ARG A 10 -9.55 25.33 20.51
N THR A 11 -10.34 25.54 19.47
CA THR A 11 -10.77 24.49 18.54
C THR A 11 -9.50 23.89 17.93
N LYS A 12 -9.19 22.62 18.22
CA LYS A 12 -8.09 21.92 17.57
C LYS A 12 -8.34 21.99 16.06
N THR A 13 -7.40 22.56 15.32
CA THR A 13 -7.50 22.54 13.86
C THR A 13 -7.34 21.10 13.39
N ALA A 14 -7.92 20.75 12.23
CA ALA A 14 -7.78 19.42 11.62
C ALA A 14 -6.32 19.01 11.33
N LYS A 15 -5.32 19.86 11.62
CA LYS A 15 -3.89 19.54 11.53
C LYS A 15 -3.33 18.84 12.78
N ASP A 16 -4.03 18.84 13.91
CA ASP A 16 -3.54 18.29 15.19
C ASP A 16 -4.14 16.93 15.56
N VAL A 17 -4.89 16.29 14.66
CA VAL A 17 -5.52 14.99 14.91
C VAL A 17 -4.63 13.89 14.34
N SER A 18 -4.14 13.01 15.21
CA SER A 18 -3.39 11.81 14.81
C SER A 18 -4.25 10.90 13.93
N TYR A 19 -3.63 10.20 12.98
CA TYR A 19 -4.30 9.15 12.23
C TYR A 19 -4.47 7.90 13.08
N SER A 20 -5.48 7.08 12.78
CA SER A 20 -5.58 5.71 13.24
C SER A 20 -5.77 4.78 12.06
N LEU A 21 -4.85 3.83 11.90
CA LEU A 21 -4.92 2.78 10.90
C LEU A 21 -5.50 1.51 11.56
N VAL A 22 -6.62 1.05 11.03
CA VAL A 22 -7.22 -0.24 11.40
C VAL A 22 -6.92 -1.25 10.30
N TYR A 23 -6.05 -2.21 10.61
CA TYR A 23 -5.65 -3.32 9.77
C TYR A 23 -5.27 -4.57 10.59
N TRP A 24 -5.26 -5.73 9.94
CA TRP A 24 -4.89 -7.00 10.57
C TRP A 24 -3.47 -6.98 11.17
N PRO A 25 -3.27 -7.46 12.41
CA PRO A 25 -1.95 -7.71 12.97
C PRO A 25 -1.30 -8.96 12.36
N GLY A 26 0.02 -9.08 12.52
CA GLY A 26 0.81 -10.25 12.13
C GLY A 26 1.22 -10.32 10.66
N VAL A 27 0.70 -9.44 9.79
CA VAL A 27 1.04 -9.37 8.37
C VAL A 27 1.13 -7.92 7.88
N PRO A 28 2.05 -7.59 6.93
CA PRO A 28 2.06 -6.28 6.28
C PRO A 28 0.74 -6.03 5.54
N GLY A 29 0.39 -6.98 4.66
CA GLY A 29 -0.84 -6.99 3.87
C GLY A 29 -1.11 -5.68 3.11
N ARG A 30 -2.39 -5.38 2.92
CA ARG A 30 -2.88 -4.16 2.26
C ARG A 30 -2.60 -2.90 3.09
N GLY A 31 -2.51 -3.03 4.42
CA GLY A 31 -2.22 -1.92 5.33
C GLY A 31 -0.83 -1.33 5.15
N GLU A 32 0.13 -2.12 4.64
CA GLU A 32 1.51 -1.68 4.49
C GLU A 32 1.69 -0.49 3.54
N HIS A 33 0.86 -0.41 2.50
CA HIS A 33 0.87 0.75 1.59
C HIS A 33 0.51 2.04 2.33
N VAL A 34 -0.43 1.97 3.28
CA VAL A 34 -0.83 3.13 4.09
C VAL A 34 0.26 3.49 5.09
N ARG A 35 0.87 2.49 5.75
CA ARG A 35 2.00 2.71 6.68
C ARG A 35 3.15 3.43 6.00
N LEU A 36 3.57 2.98 4.83
CA LEU A 36 4.69 3.61 4.11
C LEU A 36 4.43 5.08 3.77
N VAL A 37 3.19 5.45 3.42
CA VAL A 37 2.84 6.86 3.18
C VAL A 37 2.90 7.67 4.47
N LEU A 38 2.38 7.14 5.58
CA LEU A 38 2.41 7.80 6.89
C LEU A 38 3.85 7.97 7.41
N GLU A 39 4.66 6.92 7.27
CA GLU A 39 6.07 6.91 7.67
C GLU A 39 6.90 7.87 6.81
N GLU A 40 6.77 7.83 5.48
CA GLU A 40 7.44 8.81 4.60
C GLU A 40 7.05 10.25 4.96
N ALA A 41 5.77 10.50 5.25
CA ALA A 41 5.27 11.81 5.65
C ALA A 41 5.71 12.25 7.07
N GLY A 42 6.32 11.35 7.86
CA GLY A 42 6.62 11.61 9.28
C GLY A 42 5.36 11.87 10.12
N ALA A 43 4.22 11.33 9.70
CA ALA A 43 2.93 11.57 10.34
C ALA A 43 2.77 10.72 11.60
N SER A 44 2.23 11.30 12.67
CA SER A 44 1.85 10.52 13.86
C SER A 44 0.60 9.70 13.59
N TYR A 45 0.64 8.41 13.91
CA TYR A 45 -0.50 7.51 13.79
C TYR A 45 -0.49 6.39 14.82
N THR A 46 -1.67 5.84 15.11
CA THR A 46 -1.83 4.57 15.81
C THR A 46 -2.12 3.46 14.82
N ASP A 47 -1.72 2.23 15.12
CA ASP A 47 -1.93 1.07 14.25
C ASP A 47 -2.45 -0.11 15.06
N THR A 48 -3.57 -0.69 14.65
CA THR A 48 -4.09 -1.90 15.30
C THR A 48 -3.14 -3.09 15.16
N ALA A 49 -2.21 -3.08 14.20
CA ALA A 49 -1.18 -4.11 14.10
C ALA A 49 -0.24 -4.18 15.32
N ALA A 50 -0.11 -3.09 16.06
CA ALA A 50 0.69 -3.02 17.28
C ALA A 50 -0.17 -3.07 18.57
N ALA A 51 -1.50 -3.20 18.45
CA ALA A 51 -2.42 -3.19 19.58
C ALA A 51 -2.77 -4.61 20.05
N GLU A 52 -2.87 -4.80 21.38
CA GLU A 52 -3.23 -6.10 21.98
C GLU A 52 -4.60 -6.61 21.50
N ASN A 53 -5.55 -5.72 21.27
CA ASN A 53 -6.91 -6.02 20.78
C ASN A 53 -7.11 -5.70 19.30
N GLY A 54 -6.03 -5.70 18.51
CA GLY A 54 -6.06 -5.27 17.10
C GLY A 54 -7.05 -6.06 16.22
N VAL A 55 -7.18 -7.37 16.45
CA VAL A 55 -8.14 -8.23 15.72
C VAL A 55 -9.58 -7.82 16.01
N ASP A 56 -9.92 -7.58 17.28
CA ASP A 56 -11.28 -7.24 17.70
C ASP A 56 -11.71 -5.88 17.13
N GLU A 57 -10.82 -4.89 17.08
CA GLU A 57 -11.13 -3.60 16.45
C GLU A 57 -11.37 -3.75 14.94
N VAL A 58 -10.59 -4.57 14.24
CA VAL A 58 -10.86 -4.85 12.82
C VAL A 58 -12.23 -5.50 12.65
N LEU A 59 -12.52 -6.56 13.41
CA LEU A 59 -13.80 -7.29 13.33
C LEU A 59 -14.99 -6.39 13.64
N LYS A 60 -14.88 -5.52 14.64
CA LYS A 60 -15.92 -4.54 15.00
C LYS A 60 -16.23 -3.60 13.85
N HIS A 61 -15.20 -3.12 13.12
CA HIS A 61 -15.42 -2.23 12.00
C HIS A 61 -16.03 -2.92 10.78
N THR A 62 -15.74 -4.21 10.55
CA THR A 62 -16.25 -4.97 9.39
C THR A 62 -17.41 -5.91 9.70
N ALA A 63 -18.00 -5.82 10.90
CA ALA A 63 -19.14 -6.65 11.25
C ALA A 63 -20.36 -6.32 10.37
N ASP A 64 -21.13 -7.33 9.98
CA ASP A 64 -22.37 -7.16 9.20
C ASP A 64 -23.42 -6.29 9.93
N THR A 65 -23.30 -6.16 11.24
CA THR A 65 -24.14 -5.29 12.08
C THR A 65 -23.71 -3.82 12.06
N ASN A 66 -22.52 -3.50 11.54
CA ASN A 66 -22.08 -2.14 11.38
C ASN A 66 -22.71 -1.52 10.13
N THR A 67 -23.61 -0.56 10.31
CA THR A 67 -24.30 0.15 9.23
C THR A 67 -23.76 1.55 8.97
N GLY A 68 -22.63 1.91 9.60
CA GLY A 68 -22.02 3.23 9.50
C GLY A 68 -22.67 4.27 10.42
N ASP A 69 -22.45 5.55 10.10
CA ASP A 69 -23.05 6.69 10.78
C ASP A 69 -23.58 7.73 9.78
N ALA A 70 -23.99 8.92 10.26
CA ALA A 70 -24.59 9.97 9.43
C ALA A 70 -23.67 10.52 8.32
N SER A 71 -22.34 10.35 8.47
CA SER A 71 -21.32 10.89 7.56
C SER A 71 -20.41 9.82 6.97
N ASN A 72 -20.30 8.65 7.61
CA ASN A 72 -19.41 7.57 7.21
C ASN A 72 -20.20 6.29 6.89
N PRO A 73 -20.20 5.81 5.64
CA PRO A 73 -20.73 4.48 5.35
C PRO A 73 -19.87 3.39 6.01
N PRO A 74 -20.42 2.20 6.29
CA PRO A 74 -19.65 1.13 6.91
C PRO A 74 -18.54 0.65 5.97
N PRO A 75 -17.33 0.39 6.49
CA PRO A 75 -16.24 -0.15 5.68
C PRO A 75 -16.49 -1.62 5.35
N PHE A 76 -16.28 -2.00 4.10
CA PHE A 76 -16.42 -3.39 3.66
C PHE A 76 -15.29 -4.29 4.21
N ALA A 77 -14.05 -3.81 4.19
CA ALA A 77 -12.87 -4.55 4.61
C ALA A 77 -11.74 -3.58 5.01
N PRO A 78 -10.78 -4.01 5.85
CA PRO A 78 -9.58 -3.24 6.12
C PRO A 78 -8.64 -3.19 4.89
N PRO A 79 -7.76 -2.18 4.75
CA PRO A 79 -7.48 -1.15 5.75
C PRO A 79 -8.54 -0.04 5.80
N ILE A 80 -8.68 0.52 7.00
CA ILE A 80 -9.50 1.69 7.30
C ILE A 80 -8.60 2.77 7.91
N LEU A 81 -8.71 3.99 7.42
CA LEU A 81 -8.08 5.17 8.01
C LEU A 81 -9.14 6.00 8.72
N ILE A 82 -8.89 6.30 9.99
CA ILE A 82 -9.68 7.23 10.78
C ILE A 82 -8.84 8.49 11.01
N HIS A 83 -9.45 9.65 10.76
CA HIS A 83 -8.83 10.95 10.97
C HIS A 83 -9.88 11.97 11.45
N GLY A 84 -9.99 12.13 12.76
CA GLY A 84 -11.09 12.87 13.38
C GLY A 84 -12.42 12.15 13.12
N ASP A 85 -13.40 12.88 12.59
CA ASP A 85 -14.73 12.33 12.26
C ASP A 85 -14.76 11.60 10.91
N LEU A 86 -13.67 11.66 10.13
CA LEU A 86 -13.56 10.98 8.83
C LEU A 86 -13.13 9.53 9.01
N LEU A 87 -13.92 8.61 8.46
CA LEU A 87 -13.57 7.20 8.33
C LEU A 87 -13.63 6.81 6.84
N ILE A 88 -12.48 6.43 6.27
CA ILE A 88 -12.38 6.01 4.88
C ILE A 88 -11.68 4.65 4.77
N ALA A 89 -12.14 3.84 3.82
CA ALA A 89 -11.58 2.54 3.50
C ALA A 89 -11.14 2.49 2.03
N GLN A 90 -10.58 1.35 1.63
CA GLN A 90 -9.94 1.07 0.34
C GLN A 90 -8.57 1.72 0.18
N VAL A 91 -7.56 0.91 -0.12
CA VAL A 91 -6.16 1.33 -0.24
C VAL A 91 -6.01 2.54 -1.18
N PRO A 92 -6.49 2.53 -2.44
CA PRO A 92 -6.28 3.67 -3.35
C PRO A 92 -6.91 4.96 -2.84
N ASN A 93 -8.09 4.87 -2.22
CA ASN A 93 -8.81 6.02 -1.65
C ASN A 93 -8.06 6.63 -0.46
N ILE A 94 -7.59 5.78 0.46
CA ILE A 94 -6.76 6.20 1.60
C ILE A 94 -5.46 6.84 1.12
N LEU A 95 -4.77 6.23 0.15
CA LEU A 95 -3.51 6.72 -0.38
C LEU A 95 -3.68 8.05 -1.11
N GLN A 96 -4.74 8.23 -1.89
CA GLN A 96 -5.03 9.51 -2.54
C GLN A 96 -5.28 10.61 -1.50
N TYR A 97 -6.08 10.32 -0.45
CA TYR A 97 -6.35 11.25 0.64
C TYR A 97 -5.06 11.68 1.35
N LEU A 98 -4.23 10.73 1.79
CA LEU A 98 -2.96 11.00 2.47
C LEU A 98 -1.95 11.67 1.54
N GLY A 99 -1.89 11.22 0.28
CA GLY A 99 -0.99 11.71 -0.74
C GLY A 99 -1.12 13.20 -0.96
N VAL A 100 -2.34 13.66 -1.27
CA VAL A 100 -2.61 15.09 -1.47
C VAL A 100 -2.33 15.88 -0.20
N ARG A 101 -2.70 15.33 0.97
CA ARG A 101 -2.58 16.02 2.26
C ARG A 101 -1.13 16.20 2.71
N HIS A 102 -0.25 15.26 2.38
CA HIS A 102 1.16 15.26 2.77
C HIS A 102 2.12 15.66 1.64
N GLY A 103 1.61 16.11 0.50
CA GLY A 103 2.45 16.53 -0.63
C GLY A 103 3.14 15.37 -1.35
N LEU A 104 2.57 14.16 -1.23
CA LEU A 104 3.00 12.95 -1.95
C LEU A 104 2.09 12.68 -3.18
N ALA A 105 1.37 13.69 -3.64
CA ALA A 105 0.66 13.74 -4.91
C ALA A 105 0.38 15.21 -5.30
N PRO A 106 0.24 15.51 -6.60
CA PRO A 106 -0.33 16.78 -7.06
C PRO A 106 -1.73 17.01 -6.48
N LYS A 107 -2.15 18.27 -6.37
CA LYS A 107 -3.48 18.60 -5.86
C LYS A 107 -4.53 18.47 -6.96
N PRO A 108 -5.79 18.16 -6.60
CA PRO A 108 -6.91 18.27 -7.53
C PRO A 108 -7.00 19.70 -8.07
N GLY A 109 -7.17 19.82 -9.40
CA GLY A 109 -7.24 21.12 -10.09
C GLY A 109 -5.89 21.74 -10.46
N ASP A 110 -4.77 21.06 -10.20
CA ASP A 110 -3.47 21.42 -10.79
C ASP A 110 -3.51 21.21 -12.32
N GLU A 111 -2.74 22.02 -13.07
CA GLU A 111 -2.81 22.16 -14.55
C GLU A 111 -2.76 20.84 -15.34
N ASN A 112 -2.10 19.81 -14.80
CA ASN A 112 -1.87 18.53 -15.48
C ASN A 112 -2.69 17.37 -14.91
N ASP A 113 -3.69 17.62 -14.04
CA ASP A 113 -4.55 16.57 -13.48
C ASP A 113 -3.78 15.42 -12.80
N GLY A 114 -2.56 15.71 -12.32
CA GLY A 114 -1.58 14.71 -11.93
C GLY A 114 -2.03 13.80 -10.79
N VAL A 115 -2.98 14.26 -9.95
CA VAL A 115 -3.58 13.44 -8.89
C VAL A 115 -4.24 12.16 -9.45
N TYR A 116 -4.85 12.22 -10.64
CA TYR A 116 -5.48 11.07 -11.27
C TYR A 116 -4.47 10.12 -11.91
N HIS A 117 -3.39 10.67 -12.47
CA HIS A 117 -2.29 9.88 -13.01
C HIS A 117 -1.54 9.12 -11.92
N VAL A 118 -1.22 9.76 -10.79
CA VAL A 118 -0.63 9.08 -9.63
C VAL A 118 -1.56 7.99 -9.11
N ASN A 119 -2.87 8.26 -9.03
CA ASN A 119 -3.84 7.26 -8.59
C ASN A 119 -3.92 6.06 -9.55
N GLN A 120 -3.92 6.29 -10.86
CA GLN A 120 -3.89 5.23 -11.87
C GLN A 120 -2.66 4.33 -11.73
N LEU A 121 -1.49 4.91 -11.47
CA LEU A 121 -0.24 4.17 -11.32
C LEU A 121 -0.25 3.30 -10.06
N ALA A 122 -0.76 3.84 -8.94
CA ALA A 122 -0.95 3.06 -7.71
C ALA A 122 -1.96 1.93 -7.91
N LEU A 123 -3.10 2.19 -8.55
CA LEU A 123 -4.10 1.17 -8.89
C LEU A 123 -3.49 0.04 -9.73
N THR A 124 -2.74 0.40 -10.77
CA THR A 124 -2.10 -0.58 -11.67
C THR A 124 -1.09 -1.46 -10.92
N ALA A 125 -0.33 -0.89 -9.98
CA ALA A 125 0.61 -1.65 -9.16
C ALA A 125 -0.13 -2.60 -8.21
N LEU A 126 -1.19 -2.14 -7.56
CA LEU A 126 -2.01 -2.95 -6.67
C LEU A 126 -2.70 -4.11 -7.41
N ASP A 127 -3.21 -3.88 -8.62
CA ASP A 127 -3.83 -4.92 -9.43
C ASP A 127 -2.82 -6.02 -9.76
N GLY A 128 -1.71 -5.64 -10.38
CA GLY A 128 -0.77 -6.60 -10.94
C GLY A 128 0.22 -7.20 -9.98
N LEU A 129 0.67 -6.43 -9.00
CA LEU A 129 1.80 -6.79 -8.14
C LEU A 129 1.38 -6.95 -6.67
N SER A 130 0.07 -6.92 -6.38
CA SER A 130 -0.50 -7.24 -5.08
C SER A 130 -1.64 -8.25 -5.22
N ASN A 131 -2.73 -7.89 -5.91
CA ASN A 131 -3.90 -8.74 -6.05
C ASN A 131 -3.59 -9.99 -6.89
N GLU A 132 -3.00 -9.85 -8.09
CA GLU A 132 -2.66 -11.02 -8.91
C GLU A 132 -1.61 -11.93 -8.23
N VAL A 133 -0.75 -11.38 -7.35
CA VAL A 133 0.18 -12.16 -6.52
C VAL A 133 -0.56 -12.99 -5.48
N HIS A 134 -1.51 -12.38 -4.76
CA HIS A 134 -2.37 -13.10 -3.82
C HIS A 134 -3.13 -14.24 -4.52
N ASP A 135 -3.67 -13.98 -5.71
CA ASP A 135 -4.44 -14.96 -6.47
C ASP A 135 -3.59 -16.16 -6.95
N THR A 136 -2.25 -16.07 -6.92
CA THR A 136 -1.39 -17.22 -7.26
C THR A 136 -1.48 -18.37 -6.26
N HIS A 137 -1.85 -18.10 -5.00
CA HIS A 137 -2.03 -19.12 -3.95
C HIS A 137 -3.49 -19.24 -3.47
N HIS A 138 -4.38 -18.38 -3.97
CA HIS A 138 -5.84 -18.50 -3.83
C HIS A 138 -6.62 -18.32 -5.16
N PRO A 139 -6.32 -19.09 -6.22
CA PRO A 139 -6.91 -18.89 -7.55
C PRO A 139 -8.38 -19.29 -7.69
N ILE A 140 -8.93 -20.12 -6.79
CA ILE A 140 -10.32 -20.59 -6.85
C ILE A 140 -11.18 -19.79 -5.88
N ALA A 141 -10.78 -19.76 -4.61
CA ALA A 141 -11.54 -19.09 -3.56
C ALA A 141 -10.65 -18.67 -2.40
N MET A 142 -10.91 -17.47 -1.87
CA MET A 142 -10.22 -16.93 -0.68
C MET A 142 -10.54 -17.73 0.60
N GLY A 143 -11.67 -18.42 0.64
CA GLY A 143 -12.09 -19.24 1.80
C GLY A 143 -11.51 -20.65 1.82
N LEU A 144 -10.83 -21.08 0.75
CA LEU A 144 -10.13 -22.37 0.70
C LEU A 144 -8.67 -22.20 1.11
N THR A 145 -8.10 -23.24 1.71
CA THR A 145 -6.66 -23.27 2.02
C THR A 145 -5.83 -23.31 0.73
N TYR A 146 -4.52 -23.05 0.82
CA TYR A 146 -3.63 -23.21 -0.33
C TYR A 146 -3.57 -24.68 -0.78
N GLU A 147 -3.53 -25.60 0.19
CA GLU A 147 -3.44 -27.05 -0.03
C GLU A 147 -4.61 -27.58 -0.88
N ASP A 148 -5.82 -27.05 -0.66
CA ASP A 148 -7.04 -27.44 -1.38
C ASP A 148 -7.08 -26.97 -2.84
N GLN A 149 -6.20 -26.04 -3.24
CA GLN A 149 -6.17 -25.45 -4.59
C GLN A 149 -4.74 -25.35 -5.17
N LYS A 150 -3.84 -26.24 -4.71
CA LYS A 150 -2.41 -26.19 -5.03
C LYS A 150 -2.11 -26.44 -6.52
N GLU A 151 -2.84 -27.33 -7.18
CA GLU A 151 -2.61 -27.61 -8.61
C GLU A 151 -3.05 -26.45 -9.51
N GLU A 152 -4.13 -25.76 -9.17
CA GLU A 152 -4.56 -24.52 -9.80
C GLU A 152 -3.61 -23.38 -9.49
N SER A 153 -3.08 -23.34 -8.26
CA SER A 153 -2.08 -22.35 -7.83
C SER A 153 -0.83 -22.42 -8.68
N LYS A 154 -0.31 -23.63 -8.96
CA LYS A 154 0.84 -23.82 -9.87
C LYS A 154 0.56 -23.28 -11.27
N LYS A 155 -0.63 -23.55 -11.83
CA LYS A 155 -1.01 -23.04 -13.17
C LYS A 155 -1.10 -21.52 -13.19
N ARG A 156 -1.72 -20.93 -12.15
CA ARG A 156 -1.86 -19.47 -12.00
C ARG A 156 -0.51 -18.79 -11.79
N ALA A 157 0.34 -19.34 -10.93
CA ALA A 157 1.68 -18.84 -10.66
C ALA A 157 2.58 -18.90 -11.90
N LYS A 158 2.49 -19.96 -12.71
CA LYS A 158 3.22 -20.05 -13.98
C LYS A 158 2.85 -18.91 -14.93
N ASP A 159 1.56 -18.68 -15.19
CA ASP A 159 1.11 -17.53 -16.00
C ASP A 159 1.55 -16.20 -15.39
N TYR A 160 1.47 -16.08 -14.07
CA TYR A 160 1.89 -14.88 -13.37
C TYR A 160 3.39 -14.59 -13.60
N VAL A 161 4.26 -15.56 -13.35
CA VAL A 161 5.72 -15.43 -13.47
C VAL A 161 6.16 -15.22 -14.92
N GLU A 162 5.60 -15.98 -15.87
CA GLU A 162 6.04 -15.96 -17.27
C GLU A 162 5.46 -14.78 -18.07
N ILE A 163 4.23 -14.35 -17.74
CA ILE A 163 3.47 -13.38 -18.55
C ILE A 163 3.17 -12.11 -17.76
N ARG A 164 2.52 -12.24 -16.60
CA ARG A 164 1.94 -11.07 -15.90
C ARG A 164 3.00 -10.19 -15.26
N LEU A 165 3.90 -10.77 -14.47
CA LEU A 165 4.98 -10.04 -13.79
C LEU A 165 5.86 -9.27 -14.78
N PRO A 166 6.38 -9.88 -15.88
CA PRO A 166 7.09 -9.13 -16.92
C PRO A 166 6.27 -8.01 -17.57
N LYS A 167 4.95 -8.22 -17.77
CA LYS A 167 4.06 -7.21 -18.33
C LYS A 167 3.91 -5.99 -17.43
N PHE A 168 3.74 -6.19 -16.12
CA PHE A 168 3.64 -5.10 -15.15
C PHE A 168 4.98 -4.38 -14.95
N LEU A 169 6.10 -5.11 -14.81
CA LEU A 169 7.43 -4.47 -14.76
C LEU A 169 7.72 -3.68 -16.04
N GLY A 170 7.38 -4.24 -17.20
CA GLY A 170 7.52 -3.57 -18.49
C GLY A 170 6.62 -2.34 -18.62
N TYR A 171 5.45 -2.31 -17.98
CA TYR A 171 4.60 -1.11 -17.92
C TYR A 171 5.27 0.00 -17.11
N PHE A 172 5.72 -0.28 -15.88
CA PHE A 172 6.37 0.74 -15.06
C PHE A 172 7.70 1.22 -15.64
N GLU A 173 8.45 0.34 -16.29
CA GLU A 173 9.65 0.73 -17.03
C GLU A 173 9.33 1.71 -18.19
N ARG A 174 8.18 1.54 -18.87
CA ARG A 174 7.73 2.51 -19.88
C ARG A 174 7.30 3.83 -19.25
N VAL A 175 6.61 3.78 -18.11
CA VAL A 175 6.22 4.98 -17.36
C VAL A 175 7.46 5.79 -16.99
N LEU A 176 8.49 5.16 -16.43
CA LEU A 176 9.74 5.80 -16.00
C LEU A 176 10.59 6.35 -17.16
N LYS A 177 10.36 5.89 -18.39
CA LYS A 177 11.01 6.42 -19.61
C LYS A 177 10.20 7.54 -20.26
N GLY A 178 8.94 7.71 -19.87
CA GLY A 178 8.05 8.71 -20.44
C GLY A 178 8.33 10.10 -19.89
N GLU A 179 8.06 11.13 -20.70
CA GLU A 179 8.31 12.54 -20.33
C GLU A 179 7.55 12.96 -19.06
N ALA A 180 6.35 12.39 -18.85
CA ALA A 180 5.53 12.65 -17.66
C ALA A 180 6.17 12.16 -16.34
N SER A 181 7.13 11.23 -16.40
CA SER A 181 7.90 10.80 -15.21
C SER A 181 8.79 11.93 -14.69
N GLY A 182 9.25 12.83 -15.57
CA GLY A 182 10.13 13.95 -15.20
C GLY A 182 11.54 13.51 -14.80
N GLU A 183 12.24 14.35 -14.04
CA GLU A 183 13.56 14.00 -13.51
C GLU A 183 13.44 12.89 -12.45
N GLY A 184 13.97 11.72 -12.80
CA GLY A 184 13.76 10.48 -12.05
C GLY A 184 14.54 10.37 -10.73
N PRO A 185 14.33 9.27 -9.98
CA PRO A 185 13.75 8.00 -10.45
C PRO A 185 12.26 7.80 -10.08
N TRP A 186 11.41 8.81 -10.24
CA TRP A 186 10.01 8.78 -9.79
C TRP A 186 9.01 8.58 -10.93
N LEU A 187 7.88 7.94 -10.65
CA LEU A 187 6.89 7.55 -11.66
C LEU A 187 6.19 8.74 -12.33
N TYR A 188 6.09 9.89 -11.66
CA TYR A 188 5.36 11.05 -12.19
C TYR A 188 5.92 12.37 -11.66
N GLY A 189 6.02 13.37 -12.55
CA GLY A 189 6.26 14.77 -12.18
C GLY A 189 7.64 15.07 -11.59
N GLY A 190 8.62 14.17 -11.71
CA GLY A 190 9.98 14.37 -11.24
C GLY A 190 10.13 14.39 -9.71
N SER A 191 9.14 13.87 -8.98
CA SER A 191 9.13 13.88 -7.50
C SER A 191 8.50 12.61 -6.95
N LEU A 192 8.92 12.19 -5.75
CA LEU A 192 8.31 11.07 -5.05
C LEU A 192 6.80 11.30 -4.83
N THR A 193 6.01 10.29 -5.16
CA THR A 193 4.58 10.21 -4.87
C THR A 193 4.24 8.94 -4.10
N TYR A 194 3.00 8.84 -3.62
CA TYR A 194 2.54 7.60 -3.00
C TYR A 194 2.53 6.41 -3.98
N ALA A 195 2.47 6.64 -5.31
CA ALA A 195 2.55 5.56 -6.29
C ALA A 195 3.93 4.89 -6.30
N ASP A 196 5.00 5.66 -6.06
CA ASP A 196 6.36 5.13 -5.93
C ASP A 196 6.49 4.24 -4.69
N LEU A 197 5.91 4.66 -3.57
CA LEU A 197 5.87 3.88 -2.33
C LEU A 197 5.05 2.59 -2.50
N VAL A 198 3.94 2.65 -3.22
CA VAL A 198 3.14 1.46 -3.58
C VAL A 198 3.95 0.50 -4.43
N LEU A 199 4.59 0.99 -5.50
CA LEU A 199 5.40 0.15 -6.37
C LEU A 199 6.56 -0.48 -5.60
N PHE A 200 7.25 0.29 -4.75
CA PHE A 200 8.29 -0.25 -3.86
C PHE A 200 7.77 -1.43 -3.03
N GLN A 201 6.65 -1.26 -2.32
CA GLN A 201 6.09 -2.33 -1.47
C GLN A 201 5.67 -3.55 -2.27
N CYS A 202 5.11 -3.33 -3.45
CA CYS A 202 4.72 -4.39 -4.37
C CYS A 202 5.94 -5.20 -4.83
N ILE A 203 7.03 -4.53 -5.20
CA ILE A 203 8.28 -5.20 -5.61
C ILE A 203 8.93 -5.92 -4.42
N ASP A 204 8.95 -5.34 -3.22
CA ASP A 204 9.46 -6.01 -2.00
C ASP A 204 8.68 -7.29 -1.69
N GLY A 205 7.35 -7.22 -1.82
CA GLY A 205 6.47 -8.38 -1.63
C GLY A 205 6.64 -9.46 -2.69
N VAL A 206 6.72 -9.08 -3.98
CA VAL A 206 7.01 -10.01 -5.07
C VAL A 206 8.40 -10.64 -4.89
N LYS A 207 9.38 -9.87 -4.41
CA LYS A 207 10.72 -10.39 -4.10
C LYS A 207 10.69 -11.47 -3.02
N PHE A 208 9.84 -11.30 -2.01
CA PHE A 208 9.63 -12.32 -0.99
C PHE A 208 8.91 -13.56 -1.55
N ALA A 209 7.83 -13.37 -2.32
CA ALA A 209 7.02 -14.48 -2.83
C ALA A 209 7.72 -15.29 -3.93
N PHE A 210 8.37 -14.60 -4.88
CA PHE A 210 8.97 -15.15 -6.09
C PHE A 210 10.45 -14.69 -6.25
N PRO A 211 11.33 -15.01 -5.29
CA PRO A 211 12.70 -14.51 -5.28
C PRO A 211 13.50 -14.89 -6.54
N LYS A 212 13.33 -16.10 -7.07
CA LYS A 212 14.06 -16.55 -8.26
C LYS A 212 13.58 -15.82 -9.52
N ALA A 213 12.26 -15.77 -9.73
CA ALA A 213 11.67 -15.11 -10.88
C ALA A 213 12.05 -13.62 -10.93
N LEU A 214 11.93 -12.92 -9.80
CA LEU A 214 12.24 -11.49 -9.76
C LEU A 214 13.74 -11.24 -9.96
N THR A 215 14.62 -12.07 -9.38
CA THR A 215 16.08 -11.96 -9.57
C THR A 215 16.44 -12.13 -11.05
N LYS A 216 15.88 -13.14 -11.73
CA LYS A 216 16.09 -13.34 -13.17
C LYS A 216 15.64 -12.14 -14.02
N LEU A 217 14.52 -11.52 -13.65
CA LEU A 217 14.02 -10.31 -14.31
C LEU A 217 14.91 -9.09 -14.03
N GLN A 218 15.43 -8.96 -12.81
CA GLN A 218 16.41 -7.94 -12.44
C GLN A 218 17.71 -8.09 -13.25
N ASP A 219 18.28 -9.29 -13.30
CA ASP A 219 19.53 -9.59 -14.03
C ASP A 219 19.39 -9.43 -15.55
N SER A 220 18.17 -9.48 -16.08
CA SER A 220 17.91 -9.22 -17.49
C SER A 220 18.21 -7.78 -17.94
N ASN A 221 18.37 -6.85 -16.99
CA ASN A 221 18.57 -5.42 -17.20
C ASN A 221 17.44 -4.69 -17.97
N LYS A 222 16.30 -5.35 -18.22
CA LYS A 222 15.18 -4.78 -18.97
C LYS A 222 14.36 -3.77 -18.17
N TYR A 223 14.40 -3.84 -16.85
CA TYR A 223 13.56 -3.07 -15.92
C TYR A 223 14.40 -2.21 -14.96
N ASN A 224 15.53 -1.71 -15.45
CA ASN A 224 16.51 -0.99 -14.61
C ASN A 224 15.91 0.27 -13.96
N GLY A 225 14.96 0.94 -14.59
CA GLY A 225 14.26 2.07 -13.98
C GLY A 225 13.47 1.63 -12.75
N VAL A 226 12.72 0.53 -12.86
CA VAL A 226 11.92 -0.01 -11.75
C VAL A 226 12.78 -0.35 -10.53
N PHE A 227 13.91 -1.02 -10.75
CA PHE A 227 14.81 -1.38 -9.64
C PHE A 227 15.57 -0.17 -9.08
N LYS A 228 15.88 0.84 -9.89
CA LYS A 228 16.42 2.13 -9.40
C LYS A 228 15.42 2.86 -8.52
N LEU A 229 14.14 2.90 -8.90
CA LEU A 229 13.07 3.45 -8.07
C LEU A 229 12.97 2.69 -6.75
N TYR A 230 12.95 1.35 -6.81
CA TYR A 230 12.91 0.49 -5.64
C TYR A 230 14.04 0.83 -4.64
N ASP A 231 15.28 0.91 -5.13
CA ASP A 231 16.44 1.26 -4.30
C ASP A 231 16.35 2.71 -3.77
N ALA A 232 15.89 3.65 -4.59
CA ALA A 232 15.73 5.05 -4.19
C ALA A 232 14.68 5.25 -3.09
N VAL A 233 13.54 4.54 -3.16
CA VAL A 233 12.53 4.54 -2.09
C VAL A 233 13.10 3.94 -0.81
N LYS A 234 13.80 2.80 -0.92
CA LYS A 234 14.40 2.11 0.22
C LYS A 234 15.42 2.96 0.98
N GLU A 235 16.13 3.84 0.29
CA GLU A 235 17.16 4.71 0.86
C GLU A 235 16.61 6.04 1.41
N ARG A 236 15.31 6.31 1.27
CA ARG A 236 14.71 7.50 1.89
C ARG A 236 14.84 7.44 3.41
N PRO A 237 15.22 8.53 4.10
CA PRO A 237 15.54 8.49 5.53
C PRO A 237 14.45 7.85 6.39
N ASN A 238 13.20 8.31 6.25
CA ASN A 238 12.07 7.82 7.04
C ASN A 238 11.72 6.36 6.70
N ILE A 239 11.72 6.00 5.41
CA ILE A 239 11.48 4.62 4.98
C ILE A 239 12.58 3.69 5.50
N LYS A 240 13.86 4.07 5.35
CA LYS A 240 15.01 3.28 5.79
C LYS A 240 15.00 3.05 7.31
N GLU A 241 14.55 4.03 8.08
CA GLU A 241 14.35 3.88 9.52
C GLU A 241 13.18 2.94 9.82
N TYR A 242 12.03 3.15 9.19
CA TYR A 242 10.84 2.33 9.37
C TYR A 242 11.10 0.85 9.05
N LEU A 243 11.77 0.56 7.94
CA LEU A 243 12.10 -0.80 7.50
C LEU A 243 13.02 -1.56 8.48
N LYS A 244 13.74 -0.85 9.36
CA LYS A 244 14.57 -1.44 10.42
C LYS A 244 13.86 -1.54 11.77
N SER A 245 12.68 -0.94 11.89
CA SER A 245 11.94 -0.88 13.14
C SER A 245 11.07 -2.12 13.35
N GLU A 246 10.68 -2.38 14.59
CA GLU A 246 9.71 -3.43 14.93
C GLU A 246 8.30 -3.13 14.40
N ARG A 247 8.03 -1.90 13.94
CA ARG A 247 6.74 -1.54 13.30
C ARG A 247 6.59 -2.18 11.91
N ARG A 248 7.71 -2.44 11.22
CA ARG A 248 7.69 -3.14 9.93
C ARG A 248 7.41 -4.62 10.17
N GLN A 249 6.18 -5.02 9.90
CA GLN A 249 5.77 -6.41 10.02
C GLN A 249 6.53 -7.30 9.03
N LYS A 250 6.78 -8.56 9.42
CA LYS A 250 7.42 -9.55 8.56
C LYS A 250 6.37 -10.20 7.65
N TYR A 251 6.77 -10.55 6.43
CA TYR A 251 5.91 -11.35 5.56
C TYR A 251 5.62 -12.72 6.21
N ALA A 252 4.36 -13.14 6.12
CA ALA A 252 3.81 -14.39 6.65
C ALA A 252 2.60 -14.79 5.78
N ASP A 253 1.53 -15.35 6.35
CA ASP A 253 0.33 -15.83 5.64
C ASP A 253 -0.60 -14.70 5.13
N GLY A 254 -0.02 -13.66 4.53
CA GLY A 254 -0.72 -12.52 3.93
C GLY A 254 -0.82 -12.61 2.41
N ILE A 255 -0.72 -11.45 1.74
CA ILE A 255 -0.75 -11.29 0.28
C ILE A 255 0.44 -11.99 -0.39
N TYR A 256 1.63 -11.78 0.15
CA TYR A 256 2.89 -12.27 -0.39
C TYR A 256 3.30 -13.50 0.41
N ARG A 257 3.17 -14.68 -0.18
CA ARG A 257 3.56 -15.96 0.43
C ARG A 257 4.63 -16.62 -0.42
N HIS A 258 5.66 -17.15 0.22
CA HIS A 258 6.71 -17.88 -0.46
C HIS A 258 6.42 -19.38 -0.46
N TYR A 259 6.00 -19.89 -1.62
CA TYR A 259 5.88 -21.32 -1.89
C TYR A 259 6.90 -21.67 -2.98
N PRO A 260 7.98 -22.42 -2.66
CA PRO A 260 9.03 -22.73 -3.64
C PRO A 260 8.53 -23.37 -4.93
N GLU A 261 7.45 -24.16 -4.86
CA GLU A 261 6.83 -24.81 -6.01
C GLU A 261 5.99 -23.89 -6.91
N LEU A 262 5.73 -22.65 -6.49
CA LEU A 262 5.04 -21.63 -7.29
C LEU A 262 6.02 -20.67 -7.99
N ASP A 263 7.28 -20.62 -7.55
CA ASP A 263 8.31 -19.78 -8.15
C ASP A 263 8.87 -20.40 -9.46
N SER A 264 9.76 -19.67 -10.14
CA SER A 264 10.47 -20.21 -11.30
C SER A 264 11.43 -21.33 -10.91
N GLU A 265 11.63 -22.28 -11.82
CA GLU A 265 12.69 -23.30 -11.70
C GLU A 265 14.09 -22.65 -11.55
#